data_AF-D7N557-F1
#
_entry.id   AF-D7N557-F1
#
_cell.length_a   1.000
_cell.length_b   1.000
_cell.length_c   1.000
_cell.angle_alpha   90.00
_cell.angle_beta   90.00
_cell.angle_gamma   90.00
#
_symmetry.space_group_name_H-M   'P 1'
#
loop_
_entity.id
_entity.type
_entity.pdbx_description
1 polymer ?
#
loop_
_entity_poly.entity_id
_entity_poly.type
_entity_poly.pdbx_seq_one_letter_code
_entity_poly.pdbx_strand_id
1 'polypeptide(L)' 'MIPMSFEVMKIFEKEGFKLKELIIKEQHNCRATGFWKTNSIKYNFLLIAHEYLFIFKK' A
#
# COMPACT_ATOMS: atom_id res chain seq x y z
N MET A 1 5.32 -4.54 -9.39
CA MET A 1 5.40 -3.58 -8.27
C MET A 1 6.06 -4.29 -7.11
N ILE A 2 7.04 -3.68 -6.45
CA ILE A 2 7.67 -4.24 -5.24
C ILE A 2 7.13 -3.46 -4.04
N PRO A 3 6.26 -4.04 -3.20
CA PRO A 3 5.65 -3.32 -2.09
C PRO A 3 6.66 -3.20 -0.93
N MET A 4 7.36 -2.06 -0.85
CA MET A 4 8.34 -1.76 0.22
C MET A 4 7.75 -1.86 1.63
N SER A 5 6.43 -1.74 1.76
CA SER A 5 5.70 -1.86 3.01
C SER A 5 5.93 -3.21 3.73
N PHE A 6 6.17 -4.30 2.99
CA PHE A 6 6.46 -5.61 3.60
C PHE A 6 7.85 -5.69 4.24
N GLU A 7 8.84 -4.94 3.73
CA GLU A 7 10.14 -4.84 4.41
C GLU A 7 10.01 -4.06 5.71
N VAL A 8 9.17 -3.03 5.74
CA VAL A 8 8.83 -2.32 6.99
C VAL A 8 8.10 -3.24 7.97
N MET A 9 7.13 -4.04 7.49
CA MET A 9 6.44 -5.04 8.31
C MET A 9 7.42 -6.01 8.99
N LYS A 10 8.41 -6.50 8.25
CA LYS A 10 9.46 -7.40 8.80
C LYS A 10 10.32 -6.74 9.88
N ILE A 11 10.52 -5.42 9.85
CA ILE A 11 11.22 -4.69 10.93
C ILE A 11 10.43 -4.81 12.23
N PHE A 12 9.10 -4.58 12.18
CA PHE A 12 8.25 -4.77 13.36
C PHE A 12 8.27 -6.21 13.88
N GLU A 13 8.25 -7.19 12.97
CA GLU A 13 8.37 -8.60 13.36
C GLU A 13 9.70 -8.92 14.07
N LYS A 14 10.81 -8.35 13.61
CA LYS A 14 12.12 -8.49 14.25
C LYS A 14 12.16 -7.88 15.65
N GLU A 15 11.42 -6.80 15.88
CA GLU A 15 11.27 -6.16 17.21
C GLU A 15 10.30 -6.92 18.14
N GLY A 16 9.82 -8.10 17.74
CA GLY A 16 8.98 -8.98 18.56
C GLY A 16 7.48 -8.74 18.43
N PHE A 17 7.04 -7.84 17.55
CA PHE A 17 5.61 -7.72 17.23
C PHE A 17 5.17 -8.89 16.34
N LYS A 18 3.95 -9.38 16.53
CA LYS A 18 3.34 -10.39 15.65
C LYS A 18 2.28 -9.74 14.78
N LEU A 19 2.33 -10.00 13.48
CA LEU A 19 1.24 -9.62 12.59
C LEU A 19 -0.02 -10.37 13.01
N LYS A 20 -1.05 -9.61 13.41
CA LYS A 20 -2.37 -10.13 13.77
C LYS A 20 -3.29 -10.15 12.57
N GLU A 21 -3.26 -9.10 11.76
CA GLU A 21 -4.16 -8.92 10.63
C GLU A 21 -3.51 -8.03 9.56
N LEU A 22 -3.78 -8.35 8.29
CA LEU A 22 -3.43 -7.54 7.13
C LEU A 22 -4.72 -7.07 6.46
N ILE A 23 -4.99 -5.78 6.51
CA ILE A 23 -6.16 -5.18 5.87
C ILE A 23 -5.72 -4.56 4.55
N ILE A 24 -6.47 -4.84 3.48
CA ILE A 24 -6.28 -4.23 2.16
C ILE A 24 -7.47 -3.31 1.91
N LYS A 25 -7.19 -2.02 1.78
CA LYS A 25 -8.21 -1.00 1.52
C LYS A 25 -8.10 -0.51 0.08
N GLU A 26 -9.21 -0.58 -0.64
CA GLU A 26 -9.34 0.09 -1.94
C GLU A 26 -9.66 1.58 -1.74
N GLN A 27 -8.99 2.45 -2.50
CA GLN A 27 -9.24 3.88 -2.51
C GLN A 27 -10.39 4.23 -3.46
N HIS A 28 -11.49 4.71 -2.89
CA HIS A 28 -12.59 5.30 -3.64
C HIS A 28 -12.54 6.84 -3.55
N ASN A 29 -13.02 7.54 -4.57
CA ASN A 29 -13.20 9.00 -4.59
C ASN A 29 -11.91 9.84 -4.41
N CYS A 30 -10.76 9.35 -4.88
CA CYS A 30 -9.53 10.17 -4.90
C CYS A 30 -9.65 11.32 -5.92
N ARG A 31 -9.60 12.57 -5.44
CA ARG A 31 -9.74 13.77 -6.29
C ARG A 31 -8.66 13.87 -7.37
N ALA A 32 -7.47 13.35 -7.10
CA ALA A 32 -6.34 13.37 -8.03
C ALA A 32 -6.39 12.25 -9.08
N THR A 33 -7.38 11.34 -9.06
CA THR A 33 -7.46 10.20 -9.98
C THR A 33 -7.42 10.63 -11.44
N GLY A 34 -8.12 11.70 -11.83
CA GLY A 34 -8.12 12.19 -13.22
C GLY A 34 -6.74 12.65 -13.70
N PHE A 35 -6.03 13.41 -12.84
CA PHE A 35 -4.67 13.85 -13.10
C PHE A 35 -3.72 12.66 -13.28
N TRP A 36 -3.78 11.68 -12.38
CA TRP A 36 -2.90 10.52 -12.42
C TRP A 36 -3.24 9.55 -13.55
N LYS A 37 -4.52 9.37 -13.90
CA LYS A 37 -4.94 8.54 -15.05
C LYS A 37 -4.40 9.08 -16.37
N THR A 38 -4.38 10.40 -16.54
CA THR A 38 -3.80 11.02 -17.75
C THR A 38 -2.30 10.76 -17.83
N ASN A 39 -1.59 10.96 -16.71
CA ASN A 39 -0.16 10.73 -16.64
C ASN A 39 0.23 9.25 -16.75
N SER A 40 -0.59 8.33 -16.22
CA SER A 40 -0.32 6.89 -16.25
C SER A 40 -0.32 6.34 -17.67
N ILE A 41 -1.23 6.84 -18.52
CA ILE A 41 -1.26 6.52 -19.95
C ILE A 41 -0.06 7.18 -20.67
N LYS A 42 0.17 8.47 -20.40
CA LYS A 42 1.26 9.24 -21.05
C LYS A 42 2.64 8.64 -20.81
N TYR A 43 2.92 8.23 -19.58
CA TYR A 43 4.24 7.73 -19.16
C TYR A 43 4.26 6.21 -18.93
N ASN A 44 3.20 5.51 -19.33
CA ASN A 44 3.08 4.05 -19.29
C ASN A 44 3.41 3.41 -17.93
N PHE A 45 2.67 3.80 -16.89
CA PHE A 45 2.77 3.19 -15.56
C PHE A 45 1.39 2.81 -15.00
N LEU A 46 1.40 1.94 -13.98
CA LEU A 46 0.18 1.48 -13.31
C LEU A 46 -0.19 2.41 -12.15
N LEU A 47 -1.49 2.65 -11.98
CA LEU A 47 -2.02 3.34 -10.80
C LEU A 47 -2.16 2.37 -9.63
N ILE A 48 -1.83 2.86 -8.43
CA ILE A 48 -2.07 2.15 -7.18
C ILE A 48 -3.40 2.62 -6.63
N ALA A 49 -4.30 1.68 -6.36
CA ALA A 49 -5.58 1.96 -5.70
C ALA A 49 -5.71 1.24 -4.35
N HIS A 50 -4.74 0.41 -3.96
CA HIS A 50 -4.80 -0.40 -2.75
C HIS A 50 -3.79 0.09 -1.72
N GLU A 51 -4.26 0.27 -0.49
CA GLU A 51 -3.46 0.57 0.70
C GLU A 51 -3.40 -0.67 1.61
N TYR A 52 -2.21 -1.00 2.12
CA TYR A 52 -2.01 -2.10 3.07
C TYR A 52 -1.89 -1.52 4.48
N LEU A 53 -2.68 -2.05 5.41
CA LEU A 53 -2.61 -1.71 6.83
C LEU A 53 -2.24 -2.97 7.62
N PHE A 54 -1.10 -2.92 8.31
CA PHE A 54 -0.63 -4.01 9.16
C PHE A 54 -1.10 -3.76 10.60
N ILE A 55 -1.83 -4.71 11.17
CA ILE A 55 -2.23 -4.68 12.58
C ILE A 55 -1.33 -5.62 13.35
N PHE A 56 -0.58 -5.08 14.30
CA PHE A 56 0.37 -5.83 15.11
C PHE A 56 -0.15 -6.05 16.54
N LYS A 57 0.27 -7.16 17.14
CA LYS A 57 0.14 -7.43 18.58
C LYS A 57 1.54 -7.65 19.16
N LYS A 58 1.85 -6.97 20.26
CA LYS A 58 3.08 -7.21 21.04
C LYS A 58 2.87 -8.33 22.04
#